data_AF-A0A2N4YV64-F1
#
_entry.id   AF-A0A2N4YV64-F1
#
_cell.length_a   1.000
_cell.length_b   1.000
_cell.length_c   1.000
_cell.angle_alpha   90.00
_cell.angle_beta   90.00
_cell.angle_gamma   90.00
#
_symmetry.space_group_name_H-M   'P 1'
#
loop_
_entity.id
_entity.type
_entity.pdbx_description
1 polymer ?
#
loop_
_entity_poly.entity_id
_entity_poly.type
_entity_poly.pdbx_seq_one_letter_code
_entity_poly.pdbx_strand_id
1 'polypeptide(L)'
;MKTWLPTSTAGSLPKPSWLAQPETLWSPWKLSSEELLAGKRDALRLSLDDQLRAGIDIVSDGEQTRQHFVTTFIEHLSGVDFAKREIVKIRNRYEASVPTVVGAVERQKPVFVEDARYLR
;
A
#
# COMPACT_ATOMS: atom_id res chain seq x y z
N MET A 1 -7.66 18.31 -26.33
CA MET A 1 -8.06 19.50 -25.54
C MET A 1 -6.98 19.77 -24.51
N LYS A 2 -6.73 21.04 -24.16
CA LYS A 2 -5.80 21.39 -23.08
C LYS A 2 -6.55 21.32 -21.74
N THR A 3 -6.07 20.50 -20.80
CA THR A 3 -6.61 20.45 -19.42
C THR A 3 -6.01 21.59 -18.61
N TRP A 4 -6.85 22.51 -18.11
CA TRP A 4 -6.40 23.69 -17.35
C TRP A 4 -6.33 23.45 -15.84
N LEU A 5 -7.17 22.55 -15.33
CA LEU A 5 -7.24 22.19 -13.91
C LEU A 5 -7.16 20.65 -13.80
N PRO A 6 -5.96 20.06 -13.90
CA PRO A 6 -5.81 18.61 -13.80
C PRO A 6 -6.20 18.12 -12.41
N THR A 7 -6.91 17.00 -12.38
CA THR A 7 -7.43 16.35 -11.18
C THR A 7 -6.61 15.12 -10.83
N SER A 8 -6.50 14.83 -9.54
CA SER A 8 -5.80 13.65 -9.00
C SER A 8 -6.41 13.24 -7.68
N THR A 9 -6.24 11.97 -7.33
CA THR A 9 -6.45 11.50 -5.96
C THR A 9 -5.19 11.73 -5.11
N ALA A 10 -5.32 11.66 -3.79
CA ALA A 10 -4.18 11.84 -2.87
C ALA A 10 -3.29 10.60 -2.72
N GLY A 11 -3.79 9.41 -3.11
CA GLY A 11 -3.10 8.14 -2.88
C GLY A 11 -4.10 6.99 -2.75
N SER A 12 -4.21 6.42 -1.55
CA SER A 12 -5.03 5.23 -1.28
C SER A 12 -6.50 5.33 -1.73
N LEU A 13 -6.98 4.26 -2.34
CA LEU A 13 -8.39 4.02 -2.63
C LEU A 13 -8.89 2.77 -1.86
N PRO A 14 -10.21 2.61 -1.64
CA PRO A 14 -10.74 1.46 -0.91
C PRO A 14 -10.29 0.13 -1.52
N LYS A 15 -9.71 -0.74 -0.70
CA LYS A 15 -9.35 -2.09 -1.15
C LYS A 15 -10.60 -2.94 -1.33
N PRO A 16 -10.68 -3.76 -2.39
CA PRO A 16 -11.76 -4.72 -2.52
C PRO A 16 -11.83 -5.65 -1.30
N SER A 17 -13.06 -5.94 -0.84
CA SER A 17 -13.29 -6.73 0.38
C SER A 17 -12.80 -8.17 0.29
N TRP A 18 -12.58 -8.68 -0.93
CA TRP A 18 -11.97 -9.99 -1.18
C TRP A 18 -10.44 -9.98 -1.01
N LEU A 19 -9.79 -8.81 -1.06
CA LEU A 19 -8.33 -8.69 -0.88
C LEU A 19 -7.97 -8.47 0.60
N ALA A 20 -8.71 -7.59 1.28
CA ALA A 20 -8.52 -7.25 2.69
C ALA A 20 -9.85 -6.81 3.34
N GLN A 21 -9.96 -6.91 4.66
CA GLN A 21 -11.15 -6.47 5.40
C GLN A 21 -11.25 -4.93 5.43
N PRO A 22 -12.38 -4.33 5.01
CA PRO A 22 -12.61 -2.90 5.14
C PRO A 22 -12.60 -2.41 6.59
N GLU A 23 -12.41 -1.10 6.78
CA GLU A 23 -12.50 -0.42 8.09
C GLU A 23 -11.58 -1.00 9.18
N THR A 24 -10.56 -1.75 8.79
CA THR A 24 -9.64 -2.44 9.70
C THR A 24 -8.23 -1.90 9.49
N LEU A 25 -7.65 -1.37 10.57
CA LEU A 25 -6.25 -0.92 10.54
C LEU A 25 -5.32 -2.13 10.43
N TRP A 26 -4.33 -2.08 9.54
CA TRP A 26 -3.43 -3.21 9.24
C TRP A 26 -4.18 -4.50 8.88
N SER A 27 -5.25 -4.39 8.09
CA SER A 27 -6.00 -5.56 7.67
C SER A 27 -5.10 -6.60 6.99
N PRO A 28 -5.08 -7.85 7.45
CA PRO A 28 -4.29 -8.90 6.82
C PRO A 28 -4.84 -9.17 5.41
N TRP A 29 -3.96 -9.66 4.53
CA TRP A 29 -4.41 -10.17 3.24
C TRP A 29 -5.27 -11.40 3.45
N LYS A 30 -6.38 -11.49 2.71
CA LYS A 30 -7.24 -12.69 2.69
C LYS A 30 -6.69 -13.79 1.78
N LEU A 31 -5.92 -13.40 0.77
CA LEU A 31 -5.28 -14.28 -0.20
C LEU A 31 -3.82 -14.54 0.18
N SER A 32 -3.23 -15.60 -0.38
CA SER A 32 -1.82 -15.95 -0.14
C SER A 32 -1.06 -16.29 -1.44
N SER A 33 0.28 -16.27 -1.38
CA SER A 33 1.14 -16.75 -2.47
C SER A 33 0.82 -16.14 -3.84
N GLU A 34 0.64 -16.96 -4.89
CA GLU A 34 0.32 -16.50 -6.24
C GLU A 34 -1.07 -15.86 -6.35
N GLU A 35 -2.05 -16.35 -5.59
CA GLU A 35 -3.39 -15.78 -5.56
C GLU A 35 -3.37 -14.35 -5.00
N LEU A 36 -2.51 -14.09 -4.01
CA LEU A 36 -2.31 -12.74 -3.50
C LEU A 36 -1.68 -11.82 -4.55
N LEU A 37 -0.70 -12.32 -5.31
CA LEU A 37 -0.08 -11.53 -6.37
C LEU A 37 -1.10 -11.18 -7.46
N ALA A 38 -1.91 -12.15 -7.90
CA ALA A 38 -2.99 -11.95 -8.86
C ALA A 38 -4.05 -10.97 -8.30
N GLY A 39 -4.50 -11.20 -7.07
CA GLY A 39 -5.50 -10.35 -6.42
C GLY A 39 -5.03 -8.90 -6.24
N LYS A 40 -3.77 -8.67 -5.88
CA LYS A 40 -3.21 -7.30 -5.83
C LYS A 40 -3.26 -6.60 -7.19
N ARG A 41 -2.92 -7.33 -8.26
CA ARG A 41 -2.97 -6.82 -9.64
C ARG A 41 -4.39 -6.52 -10.09
N ASP A 42 -5.35 -7.37 -9.75
CA ASP A 42 -6.76 -7.17 -10.08
C ASP A 42 -7.34 -5.97 -9.32
N ALA A 43 -7.00 -5.80 -8.04
CA ALA A 43 -7.40 -4.63 -7.27
C ALA A 43 -6.83 -3.33 -7.86
N LEU A 44 -5.56 -3.36 -8.29
CA LEU A 44 -4.91 -2.23 -8.96
C LEU A 44 -5.62 -1.86 -10.28
N ARG A 45 -6.00 -2.85 -11.09
CA ARG A 45 -6.77 -2.62 -12.33
C ARG A 45 -8.13 -2.00 -12.06
N LEU A 46 -8.87 -2.53 -11.08
CA LEU A 46 -10.17 -1.98 -10.69
C LEU A 46 -10.03 -0.52 -10.22
N SER A 47 -9.03 -0.26 -9.37
CA SER A 47 -8.73 1.10 -8.90
C SER A 47 -8.37 2.05 -10.04
N LEU A 48 -7.72 1.58 -11.10
CA LEU A 48 -7.44 2.37 -12.29
C LEU A 48 -8.73 2.62 -13.11
N ASP A 49 -9.53 1.58 -13.34
CA ASP A 49 -10.80 1.69 -14.08
C ASP A 49 -11.74 2.71 -13.42
N ASP A 50 -11.88 2.67 -12.09
CA ASP A 50 -12.69 3.63 -11.35
C ASP A 50 -12.22 5.08 -11.55
N GLN A 51 -10.90 5.32 -11.52
CA GLN A 51 -10.33 6.65 -11.75
C GLN A 51 -10.53 7.13 -13.19
N LEU A 52 -10.35 6.25 -14.18
CA LEU A 52 -10.57 6.58 -15.60
C LEU A 52 -12.04 6.90 -15.86
N ARG A 53 -12.96 6.12 -15.29
CA ARG A 53 -14.42 6.35 -15.39
C ARG A 53 -14.86 7.63 -14.70
N ALA A 54 -14.19 8.01 -13.61
CA ALA A 54 -14.40 9.28 -12.92
C ALA A 54 -13.79 10.49 -13.66
N GLY A 55 -13.01 10.26 -14.72
CA GLY A 55 -12.36 11.32 -15.48
C GLY A 55 -11.16 11.97 -14.76
N ILE A 56 -10.48 11.24 -13.88
CA ILE A 56 -9.29 11.71 -13.19
C ILE A 56 -8.11 11.84 -14.18
N ASP A 57 -7.46 13.01 -14.21
CA ASP A 57 -6.38 13.30 -15.17
C ASP A 57 -5.06 12.61 -14.80
N ILE A 58 -4.72 12.58 -13.51
CA ILE A 58 -3.49 11.99 -12.97
C ILE A 58 -3.88 10.86 -12.03
N VAL A 59 -3.76 9.63 -12.53
CA VAL A 59 -4.15 8.41 -11.81
C VAL A 59 -3.05 7.94 -10.85
N SER A 60 -3.45 7.21 -9.81
CA SER A 60 -2.55 6.53 -8.87
C SER A 60 -2.78 5.02 -8.86
N ASP A 61 -1.90 4.27 -8.18
CA ASP A 61 -2.05 2.82 -7.93
C ASP A 61 -3.12 2.51 -6.85
N GLY A 62 -3.78 3.53 -6.30
CA GLY A 62 -4.72 3.42 -5.20
C GLY A 62 -4.13 2.78 -3.95
N GLU A 63 -2.80 2.65 -3.86
CA GLU A 63 -2.06 1.89 -2.84
C GLU A 63 -2.59 0.45 -2.64
N GLN A 64 -3.15 -0.16 -3.69
CA GLN A 64 -3.83 -1.46 -3.60
C GLN A 64 -2.90 -2.60 -3.17
N THR A 65 -1.60 -2.48 -3.44
CA THR A 65 -0.59 -3.51 -3.10
C THR A 65 0.00 -3.36 -1.70
N ARG A 66 -0.39 -2.33 -0.95
CA ARG A 66 0.17 -1.98 0.38
C ARG A 66 -0.81 -2.28 1.50
N GLN A 67 -0.38 -3.01 2.54
CA GLN A 67 -1.20 -3.18 3.75
C GLN A 67 -1.21 -1.90 4.58
N HIS A 68 -0.07 -1.22 4.65
CA HIS A 68 0.10 0.00 5.41
C HIS A 68 1.20 0.86 4.81
N PHE A 69 1.00 2.18 4.78
CA PHE A 69 1.88 3.12 4.08
C PHE A 69 3.33 3.13 4.62
N VAL A 70 3.53 2.89 5.92
CA VAL A 70 4.88 2.76 6.50
C VAL A 70 5.36 1.31 6.48
N THR A 71 4.56 0.41 7.05
CA THR A 71 5.00 -0.93 7.42
C THR A 71 5.39 -1.74 6.20
N THR A 72 4.58 -1.69 5.14
CA THR A 72 4.88 -2.39 3.89
C THR A 72 6.20 -1.91 3.28
N PHE A 73 6.59 -0.65 3.45
CA PHE A 73 7.89 -0.19 2.94
C PHE A 73 9.05 -0.71 3.79
N ILE A 74 8.96 -0.55 5.12
CA ILE A 74 10.06 -0.89 6.03
C ILE A 74 10.29 -2.41 6.15
N GLU A 75 9.31 -3.25 5.78
CA GLU A 75 9.45 -4.72 5.63
C GLU A 75 10.52 -5.13 4.62
N HIS A 76 10.89 -4.22 3.71
CA HIS A 76 11.84 -4.48 2.64
C HIS A 76 13.23 -3.87 2.90
N LEU A 77 13.46 -3.30 4.09
CA LEU A 77 14.71 -2.65 4.47
C LEU A 77 15.53 -3.54 5.41
N SER A 78 16.85 -3.58 5.21
CA SER A 78 17.75 -4.16 6.21
C SER A 78 17.89 -3.20 7.40
N GLY A 79 18.28 -3.74 8.56
CA GLY A 79 18.40 -2.95 9.79
C GLY A 79 17.09 -2.76 10.57
N VAL A 80 15.97 -3.33 10.09
CA VAL A 80 14.67 -3.35 10.77
C VAL A 80 14.31 -4.78 11.15
N ASP A 81 14.05 -5.01 12.44
CA ASP A 81 13.66 -6.30 12.98
C ASP A 81 12.14 -6.34 13.23
N PHE A 82 11.46 -7.29 12.58
CA PHE A 82 10.02 -7.48 12.66
C PHE A 82 9.58 -8.47 13.74
N ALA A 83 10.53 -9.24 14.31
CA ALA A 83 10.32 -10.07 15.48
C ALA A 83 10.46 -9.25 16.76
N LYS A 84 11.41 -8.31 16.81
CA LYS A 84 11.54 -7.36 17.91
C LYS A 84 10.57 -6.19 17.74
N ARG A 85 9.41 -6.29 18.41
CA ARG A 85 8.35 -5.28 18.33
C ARG A 85 8.13 -4.57 19.67
N GLU A 86 7.79 -3.29 19.57
CA GLU A 86 7.41 -2.47 20.72
C GLU A 86 5.97 -1.97 20.54
N ILE A 87 5.24 -1.80 21.64
CA ILE A 87 3.90 -1.20 21.61
C ILE A 87 4.04 0.30 21.81
N VAL A 88 3.57 1.07 20.83
CA VAL A 88 3.62 2.54 20.87
C VAL A 88 2.20 3.10 20.75
N LYS A 89 1.89 4.09 21.59
CA LYS A 89 0.62 4.81 21.54
C LYS A 89 0.68 5.90 20.46
N ILE A 90 -0.19 5.80 19.45
CA ILE A 90 -0.24 6.76 18.35
C ILE A 90 -1.30 7.83 18.62
N ARG A 91 -0.85 9.08 18.82
CA ARG A 91 -1.68 10.29 18.94
C ARG A 91 -2.88 10.14 19.91
N ASN A 92 -2.71 9.35 20.97
CA ASN A 92 -3.77 8.98 21.92
C ASN A 92 -5.00 8.27 21.32
N ARG A 93 -4.91 7.69 20.11
CA ARG A 93 -6.04 7.05 19.43
C ARG A 93 -6.00 5.53 19.53
N TYR A 94 -4.84 4.94 19.29
CA TYR A 94 -4.67 3.49 19.28
C TYR A 94 -3.24 3.12 19.64
N GLU A 95 -3.06 1.88 20.05
CA GLU A 95 -1.76 1.25 20.23
C GLU A 95 -1.35 0.51 18.96
N ALA A 96 -0.07 0.59 18.63
CA ALA A 96 0.50 -0.04 17.45
C ALA A 96 1.68 -0.91 17.86
N SER A 97 1.68 -2.18 17.44
CA SER A 97 2.85 -3.05 17.53
C SER A 97 3.76 -2.75 16.34
N VAL A 98 4.87 -2.06 16.58
CA VAL A 98 5.77 -1.56 15.53
C VAL A 98 7.13 -2.27 15.57
N PRO A 99 7.76 -2.52 14.41
CA PRO A 99 9.09 -3.13 14.34
C PRO A 99 10.18 -2.17 14.85
N THR A 100 11.35 -2.72 15.19
CA THR A 100 12.45 -1.96 15.80
C THR A 100 13.61 -1.79 14.82
N VAL A 101 14.19 -0.59 14.76
CA VAL A 101 15.49 -0.38 14.08
C VAL A 101 16.60 -0.93 14.97
N VAL A 102 17.34 -1.92 14.46
CA VAL A 102 18.41 -2.63 15.20
C VAL A 102 19.80 -2.35 14.64
N GLY A 103 19.91 -1.56 13.56
CA GLY A 103 21.18 -1.21 12.93
C GLY A 103 21.02 -0.17 11.83
N ALA A 104 22.06 -0.03 11.00
CA ALA A 104 22.01 0.86 9.83
C ALA A 104 20.90 0.41 8.87
N VAL A 105 20.04 1.36 8.49
CA VAL A 105 18.90 1.09 7.60
C VAL A 105 19.33 1.27 6.16
N GLU A 106 19.14 0.23 5.35
CA GLU A 106 19.49 0.27 3.93
C GLU A 106 18.39 -0.36 3.06
N ARG A 107 18.20 0.22 1.87
CA ARG A 107 17.27 -0.27 0.86
C ARG A 107 18.02 -1.17 -0.12
N GLN A 108 17.96 -2.48 0.12
CA GLN A 108 18.68 -3.48 -0.69
C GLN A 108 18.14 -3.62 -2.12
N LYS A 109 16.83 -3.39 -2.32
CA LYS A 109 16.17 -3.52 -3.63
C LYS A 109 15.03 -2.51 -3.81
N PRO A 110 14.56 -2.24 -5.04
CA PRO A 110 13.34 -1.47 -5.25
C PRO A 110 12.14 -2.13 -4.56
N VAL A 111 11.28 -1.33 -3.92
CA VAL A 111 10.14 -1.85 -3.15
C VAL A 111 8.85 -1.86 -3.98
N PHE A 112 8.47 -0.72 -4.57
CA PHE A 112 7.20 -0.57 -5.30
C PHE A 112 7.36 -0.41 -6.81
N VAL A 113 8.57 -0.56 -7.35
CA VAL A 113 8.84 -0.29 -8.78
C VAL A 113 8.09 -1.25 -9.70
N GLU A 114 7.95 -2.52 -9.32
CA GLU A 114 7.22 -3.50 -10.13
C GLU A 114 5.71 -3.21 -10.16
N ASP A 115 5.12 -2.81 -9.02
CA ASP A 115 3.71 -2.42 -8.96
C ASP A 115 3.45 -1.16 -9.81
N ALA A 116 4.33 -0.17 -9.72
CA ALA A 116 4.25 1.04 -10.53
C ALA A 116 4.47 0.78 -12.03
N ARG A 117 5.36 -0.16 -12.38
CA ARG A 117 5.57 -0.61 -13.77
C ARG A 117 4.35 -1.35 -14.30
N TYR A 118 3.69 -2.14 -13.45
CA TYR A 118 2.50 -2.89 -13.84
C TYR A 118 1.29 -2.01 -14.15
N LEU A 119 1.17 -0.87 -13.46
CA LEU A 119 0.09 0.11 -13.70
C LEU A 119 0.28 0.92 -15.00
N ARG A 120 1.52 1.15 -15.41
CA ARG A 120 1.90 1.99 -16.57
C ARG A 120 1.89 1.21 -17.88
#